data_AF-A0A963SGZ0-F1
#
_entry.id   AF-A0A963SGZ0-F1
#
_cell.length_a   1.000
_cell.length_b   1.000
_cell.length_c   1.000
_cell.angle_alpha   90.00
_cell.angle_beta   90.00
_cell.angle_gamma   90.00
#
_symmetry.space_group_name_H-M   'P 1'
#
loop_
_entity.id
_entity.type
_entity.pdbx_description
1 polymer ?
#
loop_
_entity_poly.entity_id
_entity_poly.type
_entity_poly.pdbx_seq_one_letter_code
_entity_poly.pdbx_strand_id
1 'polypeptide(L)'
;MGRGDLSDAEWELIGPLLPPERGRWARPAGDNRRFLNGMLHVLRVGCPWRDMHERYGKWNSVYVRFRRWAEQGVWDALLQTLVDLDLTD
;
A
#
# COMPACT_ATOMS: atom_id res chain seq x y z
N MET A 1 14.23 1.37 -5.81
CA MET A 1 13.58 2.07 -4.69
C MET A 1 13.50 3.55 -5.01
N GLY A 2 12.30 4.13 -4.96
CA GLY A 2 12.09 5.56 -5.04
C GLY A 2 12.22 6.24 -3.68
N ARG A 3 12.45 7.55 -3.67
CA ARG A 3 12.45 8.35 -2.43
C ARG A 3 11.11 8.19 -1.70
N GLY A 4 11.17 7.70 -0.46
CA GLY A 4 10.01 7.47 0.39
C GLY A 4 9.29 6.14 0.15
N ASP A 5 9.88 5.20 -0.58
CA ASP A 5 9.46 3.80 -0.52
C ASP A 5 9.78 3.21 0.85
N LEU A 6 8.97 2.26 1.30
CA LEU A 6 9.25 1.47 2.50
C LEU A 6 10.57 0.73 2.35
N SER A 7 11.45 0.89 3.33
CA SER A 7 12.63 0.05 3.56
C SER A 7 12.23 -1.42 3.75
N ASP A 8 13.20 -2.32 3.69
CA ASP A 8 12.95 -3.75 3.92
C ASP A 8 12.45 -3.98 5.36
N ALA A 9 13.02 -3.31 6.34
CA ALA A 9 12.60 -3.41 7.75
C ALA A 9 11.15 -2.93 7.96
N GLU A 10 10.77 -1.77 7.40
CA GLU A 10 9.37 -1.30 7.48
C GLU A 10 8.43 -2.26 6.75
N TRP A 11 8.88 -2.85 5.64
CA TRP A 11 8.09 -3.83 4.90
C TRP A 11 7.90 -5.14 5.66
N GLU A 12 8.90 -5.61 6.39
CA GLU A 12 8.80 -6.80 7.24
C GLU A 12 7.74 -6.63 8.34
N LEU A 13 7.57 -5.40 8.86
CA LEU A 13 6.53 -5.08 9.84
C LEU A 13 5.14 -4.97 9.20
N ILE A 14 5.03 -4.24 8.08
CA ILE A 14 3.72 -3.90 7.48
C ILE A 14 3.18 -5.02 6.59
N GLY A 15 4.04 -5.67 5.82
CA GLY A 15 3.67 -6.66 4.81
C GLY A 15 2.75 -7.78 5.31
N PRO A 16 3.03 -8.40 6.48
CA PRO A 16 2.18 -9.45 7.06
C PRO A 16 0.77 -8.99 7.47
N LEU A 17 0.58 -7.69 7.71
CA LEU A 17 -0.70 -7.11 8.13
C LEU A 17 -1.66 -6.86 6.94
N LEU A 18 -1.12 -6.90 5.72
CA LEU A 18 -1.91 -6.69 4.52
C LEU A 18 -2.66 -7.96 4.14
N PRO A 19 -3.91 -7.84 3.63
CA PRO A 19 -4.64 -9.00 3.16
C PRO A 19 -3.86 -9.71 2.05
N PRO A 20 -3.84 -11.05 2.04
CA PRO A 20 -3.14 -11.81 1.03
C PRO A 20 -3.74 -11.51 -0.33
N GLU A 21 -2.86 -11.31 -1.30
CA GLU A 21 -3.28 -11.10 -2.67
C GLU A 21 -3.82 -12.39 -3.26
N ARG A 22 -5.13 -12.47 -3.43
CA ARG A 22 -5.72 -13.52 -4.24
C ARG A 22 -5.82 -13.01 -5.68
N GLY A 23 -4.92 -13.51 -6.53
CA GLY A 23 -5.06 -13.40 -7.97
C GLY A 23 -6.43 -13.93 -8.40
N ARG A 24 -7.01 -13.37 -9.46
CA ARG A 24 -8.27 -13.88 -10.03
C ARG A 24 -7.94 -14.65 -11.30
N TRP A 25 -8.15 -15.97 -11.27
CA TRP A 25 -7.85 -16.89 -12.37
C TRP A 25 -6.44 -16.67 -12.95
N ALA A 26 -6.33 -16.09 -14.14
CA ALA A 26 -5.08 -15.89 -14.88
C ALA A 26 -4.36 -14.57 -14.57
N ARG A 27 -4.80 -13.78 -13.58
CA ARG A 27 -4.09 -12.57 -13.15
C ARG A 27 -3.36 -12.83 -11.85
N PRO A 28 -2.01 -12.84 -11.85
CA PRO A 28 -1.23 -12.91 -10.64
C PRO A 28 -1.67 -11.84 -9.64
N ALA A 29 -1.57 -12.19 -8.36
CA ALA A 29 -1.41 -11.24 -7.28
C ALA A 29 -0.37 -10.16 -7.69
N GLY A 30 -0.70 -8.88 -7.53
CA GLY A 30 0.18 -7.81 -7.95
C GLY A 30 0.91 -7.22 -6.75
N ASP A 31 2.22 -7.45 -6.61
CA ASP A 31 3.08 -7.01 -5.50
C ASP A 31 2.52 -5.91 -4.55
N ASN A 32 1.97 -6.33 -3.41
CA ASN A 32 1.45 -5.45 -2.37
C ASN A 32 2.43 -4.35 -1.96
N ARG A 33 3.74 -4.61 -1.94
CA ARG A 33 4.75 -3.61 -1.57
C ARG A 33 4.78 -2.48 -2.57
N ARG A 34 4.79 -2.82 -3.86
CA ARG A 34 4.75 -1.83 -4.95
C ARG A 34 3.48 -1.00 -4.90
N PHE A 35 2.34 -1.63 -4.65
CA PHE A 35 1.06 -0.93 -4.53
C PHE A 35 1.03 0.02 -3.33
N LEU A 36 1.47 -0.44 -2.17
CA LEU A 36 1.52 0.38 -0.96
C LEU A 36 2.49 1.56 -1.15
N ASN A 37 3.66 1.34 -1.73
CA ASN A 37 4.58 2.44 -2.06
C ASN A 37 3.96 3.47 -3.03
N GLY A 38 3.14 3.02 -3.99
CA GLY A 38 2.39 3.92 -4.87
C GLY A 38 1.35 4.77 -4.12
N MET A 39 0.62 4.17 -3.19
CA MET A 39 -0.32 4.89 -2.32
C MET A 39 0.41 5.89 -1.44
N LEU A 40 1.49 5.47 -0.77
CA LEU A 40 2.31 6.34 0.08
C LEU A 40 2.93 7.50 -0.69
N HIS A 41 3.32 7.29 -1.95
CA HIS A 41 3.79 8.37 -2.81
C HIS A 41 2.70 9.43 -3.02
N VAL A 42 1.49 9.02 -3.41
CA VAL A 42 0.35 9.94 -3.60
C VAL A 42 0.04 10.70 -2.32
N LEU A 43 -0.06 9.99 -1.19
CA LEU A 43 -0.40 10.58 0.11
C LEU A 43 0.69 11.54 0.62
N ARG A 44 1.97 11.20 0.44
CA ARG A 44 3.09 12.02 0.91
C ARG A 44 3.31 13.26 0.05
N VAL A 45 3.18 13.12 -1.27
CA VAL A 45 3.40 14.23 -2.22
C VAL A 45 2.16 15.11 -2.34
N GLY A 46 0.97 14.58 -2.04
CA GLY A 46 -0.30 15.30 -2.21
C GLY A 46 -0.68 15.49 -3.67
N CYS A 47 -0.26 14.58 -4.56
CA CYS A 47 -0.56 14.68 -5.98
C CYS A 47 -1.88 13.97 -6.35
N PRO A 48 -2.52 14.33 -7.47
CA PRO A 48 -3.60 13.54 -8.05
C PRO A 48 -3.11 12.11 -8.35
N TRP A 49 -3.98 11.11 -8.18
CA TRP A 49 -3.65 9.71 -8.51
C TRP A 49 -3.08 9.53 -9.92
N ARG A 50 -3.61 10.29 -10.89
CA ARG A 50 -3.15 10.27 -12.30
C ARG A 50 -1.70 10.70 -12.48
N ASP A 51 -1.17 11.48 -11.54
CA ASP A 51 0.19 12.02 -11.55
C ASP A 51 1.14 11.17 -10.70
N MET A 52 0.66 10.05 -10.14
CA MET A 52 1.49 9.07 -9.45
C MET A 52 2.60 8.56 -10.38
N HIS A 53 3.83 8.50 -9.86
CA HIS A 53 4.97 8.01 -10.64
C HIS A 53 4.74 6.60 -11.19
N GLU A 54 4.99 6.42 -12.49
CA GLU A 54 4.71 5.19 -13.25
C GLU A 54 5.41 3.92 -12.73
N ARG A 55 6.48 4.07 -11.92
CA ARG A 55 7.22 2.95 -11.32
C ARG A 55 6.35 2.07 -10.42
N TYR A 56 5.26 2.63 -9.89
CA TYR A 56 4.30 1.92 -9.05
C TYR A 56 3.21 1.19 -9.86
N GLY A 57 3.23 1.33 -11.19
CA GLY A 57 2.26 0.74 -12.11
C GLY A 57 1.11 1.70 -12.44
N LYS A 58 0.03 1.15 -12.95
CA LYS A 58 -1.12 1.94 -13.43
C LYS A 58 -1.85 2.58 -12.25
N TRP A 59 -1.96 3.91 -12.26
CA TRP A 59 -2.63 4.68 -11.20
C TRP A 59 -4.01 4.12 -10.82
N ASN A 60 -4.81 3.72 -11.81
CA ASN A 60 -6.17 3.23 -11.57
C ASN A 60 -6.15 1.92 -10.78
N SER A 61 -5.18 1.04 -11.05
CA SER A 61 -5.02 -0.19 -10.28
C SER A 61 -4.67 0.11 -8.82
N VAL A 62 -3.81 1.10 -8.59
CA VAL A 62 -3.42 1.52 -7.23
C VAL A 62 -4.61 2.14 -6.49
N TYR A 63 -5.32 3.06 -7.13
CA TYR A 63 -6.51 3.69 -6.57
C TYR A 63 -7.62 2.68 -6.23
N VAL A 64 -7.94 1.75 -7.15
CA VAL A 64 -8.95 0.72 -6.89
C VAL A 64 -8.57 -0.16 -5.70
N ARG A 65 -7.28 -0.45 -5.53
CA ARG A 65 -6.82 -1.21 -4.36
C ARG A 65 -6.91 -0.40 -3.08
N PHE A 66 -6.50 0.86 -3.10
CA PHE A 66 -6.62 1.78 -1.97
C PHE A 66 -8.07 1.85 -1.47
N ARG A 67 -9.02 2.02 -2.40
CA ARG A 67 -10.46 2.03 -2.13
C ARG A 67 -10.95 0.71 -1.54
N ARG A 68 -10.57 -0.43 -2.14
CA ARG A 68 -10.95 -1.75 -1.63
C ARG A 68 -10.43 -2.00 -0.22
N TRP A 69 -9.20 -1.60 0.08
CA TRP A 69 -8.62 -1.74 1.42
C TRP A 69 -9.33 -0.86 2.45
N ALA A 70 -9.76 0.35 2.05
CA ALA A 70 -10.61 1.18 2.91
C ALA A 70 -11.97 0.53 3.17
N GLU A 71 -12.64 0.02 2.15
CA GLU A 71 -13.92 -0.69 2.29
C GLU A 71 -13.82 -1.97 3.14
N GLN A 72 -12.62 -2.57 3.22
CA GLN A 72 -12.35 -3.77 4.01
C GLN A 72 -11.82 -3.48 5.42
N GLY A 73 -11.66 -2.20 5.81
CA GLY A 73 -11.12 -1.82 7.13
C GLY A 73 -9.63 -2.14 7.30
N VAL A 74 -8.89 -2.37 6.22
CA VAL A 74 -7.46 -2.72 6.26
C VAL A 74 -6.63 -1.58 6.86
N TRP A 75 -6.98 -0.33 6.54
CA TRP A 75 -6.28 0.84 7.06
C TRP A 75 -6.47 0.99 8.57
N ASP A 76 -7.68 0.75 9.06
CA ASP A 76 -7.98 0.81 10.50
C ASP A 76 -7.22 -0.30 11.25
N ALA A 77 -7.21 -1.53 10.71
CA ALA A 77 -6.46 -2.65 11.28
C ALA A 77 -4.95 -2.41 11.29
N LEU A 78 -4.40 -1.82 10.23
CA LEU A 78 -2.99 -1.42 10.16
C LEU A 78 -2.68 -0.37 11.22
N LEU A 79 -3.47 0.70 11.30
CA LEU A 79 -3.24 1.78 12.25
C LEU A 79 -3.31 1.27 13.69
N GLN A 80 -4.32 0.46 14.01
CA GLN A 80 -4.44 -0.15 15.33
C GLN A 80 -3.21 -1.00 15.68
N THR A 81 -2.71 -1.80 14.72
CA THR A 81 -1.53 -2.63 14.96
C THR A 81 -0.28 -1.78 15.19
N LEU A 82 -0.10 -0.67 14.45
CA LEU A 82 1.03 0.23 14.65
C LEU A 82 0.97 0.93 16.00
N VAL A 83 -0.23 1.32 16.46
CA VAL A 83 -0.46 1.86 17.80
C VAL A 83 -0.12 0.82 18.87
N ASP A 84 -0.59 -0.43 18.71
CA ASP A 84 -0.33 -1.51 19.66
C ASP A 84 1.18 -1.87 19.75
N LEU A 85 1.94 -1.60 18.69
CA LEU A 85 3.39 -1.78 18.64
C LEU A 85 4.17 -0.55 19.18
N ASP A 86 3.49 0.48 19.69
CA ASP A 86 4.08 1.74 20.18
C ASP A 86 4.92 2.44 19.09
N LEU A 87 4.51 2.30 17.83
CA LEU A 87 5.20 2.88 16.66
C LEU A 87 4.58 4.21 16.20
N THR A 88 3.62 4.74 16.96
CA THR A 88 2.94 6.01 16.69
C THR A 88 3.27 7.01 17.80
N ASP A 89 4.49 7.54 17.77
CA ASP A 89 4.93 8.68 18.59
C ASP A 89 4.42 10.02 18.03
#